data_AF-A0A8S8YEC8-F1
#
_entry.id   AF-A0A8S8YEC8-F1
#
_cell.length_a   1.000
_cell.length_b   1.000
_cell.length_c   1.000
_cell.angle_alpha   90.00
_cell.angle_beta   90.00
_cell.angle_gamma   90.00
#
_symmetry.space_group_name_H-M   'P 1'
#
loop_
_entity.id
_entity.type
_entity.pdbx_description
1 polymer ?
#
loop_
_entity_poly.entity_id
_entity_poly.type
_entity_poly.pdbx_seq_one_letter_code
_entity_poly.pdbx_strand_id
1 'polypeptide(L)' 'MEIAVVGTPEFTLGFQLAGISHLHNPSDDEAMGNVLRTLLTSKEVGIVVVDSASLSRLPERLREQRSLLQ' A
#
# COMPACT_ATOMS: atom_id res chain seq x y z
N MET A 1 10.44 1.48 -11.70
CA MET A 1 10.35 1.44 -10.23
C MET A 1 9.44 2.57 -9.82
N GLU A 2 8.22 2.24 -9.45
CA GLU A 2 7.13 3.17 -9.21
C GLU A 2 6.72 3.16 -7.73
N ILE A 3 5.99 4.21 -7.33
CA ILE A 3 5.43 4.36 -6.00
C ILE A 3 3.93 4.06 -6.09
N ALA A 4 3.46 3.10 -5.31
CA ALA A 4 2.03 2.83 -5.14
C ALA A 4 1.56 3.35 -3.78
N VAL A 5 0.38 3.97 -3.74
CA VAL A 5 -0.22 4.51 -2.52
C VAL A 5 -1.53 3.79 -2.27
N VAL A 6 -1.70 3.23 -1.07
CA VAL A 6 -2.92 2.52 -0.67
C VAL A 6 -3.51 3.14 0.58
N GLY A 7 -4.77 3.56 0.52
CA GLY A 7 -5.43 4.23 1.64
C GLY A 7 -6.82 4.73 1.31
N THR A 8 -7.43 5.53 2.19
CA THR A 8 -8.73 6.13 1.90
C THR A 8 -8.62 7.18 0.78
N PRO A 9 -9.72 7.54 0.11
CA PRO A 9 -9.71 8.58 -0.92
C PRO A 9 -9.10 9.90 -0.44
N GLU A 10 -9.39 10.31 0.80
CA GLU A 10 -8.85 11.53 1.42
C GLU A 10 -7.33 11.44 1.61
N PHE A 11 -6.82 10.26 1.97
CA PHE A 11 -5.39 10.02 2.10
C PHE A 11 -4.67 10.09 0.75
N THR A 12 -5.25 9.48 -0.29
CA THR A 12 -4.63 9.44 -1.62
C THR A 12 -4.74 10.75 -2.39
N LEU A 13 -5.66 11.64 -2.01
CA LEU A 13 -5.92 12.89 -2.73
C LEU A 13 -4.66 13.75 -2.89
N GLY A 14 -3.87 13.90 -1.83
CA GLY A 14 -2.62 14.68 -1.89
C GLY A 14 -1.62 14.11 -2.89
N PHE A 15 -1.55 12.78 -3.00
CA PHE A 15 -0.68 12.10 -3.96
C PHE A 15 -1.19 12.23 -5.39
N GLN A 16 -2.51 12.20 -5.59
CA GLN A 16 -3.13 12.44 -6.88
C GLN A 16 -2.80 13.85 -7.39
N LEU A 17 -2.90 14.86 -6.52
CA LEU A 17 -2.55 16.24 -6.85
C LEU A 17 -1.05 16.42 -7.12
N ALA A 18 -0.20 15.59 -6.49
CA ALA A 18 1.23 15.54 -6.75
C ALA A 18 1.60 14.76 -8.03
N GLY A 19 0.63 14.23 -8.78
CA GLY A 19 0.85 13.52 -10.04
C GLY A 19 1.19 12.04 -9.89
N ILE A 20 0.97 11.43 -8.72
CA ILE A 20 1.11 9.98 -8.53
C ILE A 20 -0.07 9.27 -9.19
N SER A 21 0.21 8.30 -10.05
CA SER A 21 -0.79 7.55 -10.81
C SER A 21 -1.25 6.24 -10.14
N HIS A 22 -0.39 5.59 -9.35
CA HIS A 22 -0.69 4.30 -8.73
C HIS A 22 -1.35 4.51 -7.37
N LEU A 23 -2.64 4.82 -7.39
CA LEU A 23 -3.46 5.03 -6.20
C LEU A 23 -4.48 3.90 -6.06
N HIS A 24 -4.60 3.35 -4.87
CA HIS A 24 -5.55 2.29 -4.55
C HIS A 24 -6.38 2.66 -3.32
N ASN A 25 -7.70 2.63 -3.47
CA ASN A 25 -8.65 2.95 -2.41
C ASN A 25 -9.54 1.74 -2.07
N PRO A 26 -9.00 0.74 -1.33
CA PRO A 26 -9.79 -0.41 -0.91
C PRO A 26 -10.93 0.00 0.03
N SER A 27 -12.07 -0.70 -0.08
CA SER A 27 -13.28 -0.45 0.73
C SER A 27 -13.18 -0.92 2.18
N ASP A 28 -12.35 -1.93 2.43
CA ASP A 28 -12.24 -2.65 3.69
C ASP A 28 -10.85 -3.31 3.84
N ASP A 29 -10.61 -3.91 5.00
CA ASP A 29 -9.32 -4.53 5.35
C ASP A 29 -9.01 -5.77 4.50
N GLU A 30 -10.02 -6.49 4.00
CA GLU A 30 -9.83 -7.65 3.12
C GLU A 30 -9.36 -7.20 1.73
N ALA A 31 -10.04 -6.21 1.15
CA ALA A 31 -9.65 -5.56 -0.09
C ALA A 31 -8.25 -4.94 0.02
N MET A 32 -7.93 -4.30 1.15
CA MET A 32 -6.60 -3.77 1.44
C MET A 32 -5.54 -4.87 1.42
N GLY A 33 -5.80 -6.00 2.09
CA GLY A 33 -4.92 -7.16 2.09
C GLY A 33 -4.65 -7.70 0.68
N ASN A 34 -5.68 -7.76 -0.16
CA ASN A 34 -5.56 -8.22 -1.55
C ASN A 34 -4.72 -7.27 -2.40
N VAL A 35 -4.99 -5.96 -2.33
CA VAL A 35 -4.21 -4.93 -3.04
C VAL A 35 -2.74 -5.01 -2.65
N LEU A 36 -2.44 -5.09 -1.34
CA LEU A 36 -1.08 -5.17 -0.86
C LEU A 36 -0.35 -6.43 -1.34
N ARG A 37 -1.01 -7.59 -1.34
CA ARG A 37 -0.43 -8.83 -1.89
C ARG A 37 -0.07 -8.66 -3.37
N THR A 38 -0.96 -8.07 -4.17
CA THR A 38 -0.69 -7.80 -5.59
C THR A 38 0.51 -6.88 -5.77
N LEU A 39 0.59 -5.78 -5.01
CA LEU A 39 1.69 -4.83 -5.07
C LEU A 39 3.02 -5.43 -4.63
N LEU A 40 3.03 -6.25 -3.57
CA LEU A 40 4.24 -6.93 -3.07
C LEU A 40 4.80 -7.95 -4.06
N THR A 41 3.96 -8.49 -4.95
CA THR A 41 4.40 -9.38 -6.03
C THR A 41 4.76 -8.66 -7.33
N SER A 42 4.49 -7.36 -7.43
CA SER A 42 4.80 -6.57 -8.62
C SER A 42 6.29 -6.27 -8.70
N LYS A 43 6.89 -6.47 -9.88
CA LYS A 43 8.28 -6.09 -10.16
C LYS A 43 8.45 -4.61 -10.51
N GLU A 44 7.34 -3.92 -10.77
CA GLU A 44 7.33 -2.52 -11.22
C GLU A 44 7.28 -1.55 -10.03
N VAL A 45 6.62 -1.96 -8.95
CA VAL A 45 6.43 -1.19 -7.72
C VAL A 45 7.62 -1.39 -6.79
N GLY A 46 8.36 -0.31 -6.52
CA GLY A 46 9.50 -0.33 -5.61
C GLY A 46 9.17 0.15 -4.21
N ILE A 47 8.13 0.97 -4.06
CA ILE A 47 7.73 1.57 -2.78
C ILE A 47 6.21 1.51 -2.68
N VAL A 48 5.71 1.02 -1.54
CA VAL A 48 4.29 1.06 -1.19
C VAL A 48 4.11 1.98 0.01
N VAL A 49 3.28 3.01 -0.16
CA VAL A 49 2.91 3.97 0.88
C VAL A 49 1.54 3.58 1.42
N VAL A 50 1.44 3.37 2.73
CA VAL A 50 0.17 3.11 3.41
C VAL A 50 0.10 3.86 4.73
N ASP A 51 -1.12 4.13 5.18
CA ASP A 51 -1.35 4.67 6.51
C ASP A 51 -0.94 3.65 7.60
N SER A 52 -0.30 4.16 8.65
CA SER A 52 0.23 3.35 9.75
C SER A 52 -0.87 2.64 10.55
N ALA A 53 -2.04 3.27 10.73
CA ALA A 53 -3.16 2.64 11.43
C ALA A 53 -3.74 1.50 10.59
N SER A 54 -3.81 1.66 9.27
CA SER A 54 -4.21 0.57 8.36
C SER A 54 -3.23 -0.59 8.38
N LEU A 55 -1.91 -0.32 8.38
CA LEU A 55 -0.90 -1.38 8.53
C LEU A 55 -1.06 -2.14 9.87
N SER A 56 -1.43 -1.43 10.93
CA SER A 56 -1.65 -2.00 12.28
C SER A 56 -2.92 -2.85 12.43
N ARG A 57 -3.81 -2.86 11.42
CA ARG A 57 -4.99 -3.73 11.37
C ARG A 57 -4.74 -5.02 10.59
N LEU A 58 -3.69 -5.05 9.75
CA LEU A 58 -3.41 -6.19 8.89
C LEU A 58 -2.68 -7.34 9.64
N PRO A 59 -2.87 -8.59 9.19
CA PRO A 59 -2.22 -9.76 9.79
C PRO A 59 -0.69 -9.66 9.82
N GLU A 60 -0.09 -10.21 10.88
CA GLU A 60 1.35 -10.11 11.17
C GLU A 60 2.25 -10.59 10.01
N ARG A 61 1.82 -11.61 9.26
CA ARG A 61 2.54 -12.12 8.08
C ARG A 61 2.80 -11.07 6.99
N LEU A 62 1.92 -10.10 6.81
CA LEU A 62 2.12 -8.99 5.86
C LEU A 62 3.08 -7.92 6.43
N ARG A 63 3.25 -7.87 7.76
CA ARG A 63 4.23 -6.99 8.42
C ARG A 63 5.62 -7.60 8.48
N GLU A 64 5.73 -8.92 8.59
CA GLU A 64 6.99 -9.67 8.71
C GLU A 64 7.85 -9.64 7.44
N GLN A 65 7.25 -9.39 6.27
CA GLN A 65 7.98 -9.20 5.01
C GLN A 65 8.85 -7.93 4.98
N ARG A 66 8.91 -7.17 6.09
CA ARG A 66 9.82 -6.03 6.31
C ARG A 66 11.26 -6.42 6.70
N SER A 67 11.55 -7.68 7.03
CA SER A 67 12.80 -8.03 7.72
C SER A 67 14.00 -8.45 6.84
N LEU A 68 13.93 -8.36 5.51
CA LEU A 68 15.02 -8.82 4.62
C LEU A 68 15.93 -7.71 4.06
N LEU A 69 15.98 -6.54 4.71
CA LEU A 69 16.88 -5.44 4.35
C LEU A 69 17.81 -5.02 5.52
N GLN A 70 18.32 -5.98 6.29
CA GLN A 70 19.53 -5.77 7.11
C GLN A 70 20.74 -6.40 6.44
#